data_AF-A0ABD4A923-F1
#
_entry.id   AF-A0ABD4A923-F1
#
_cell.length_a   1.000
_cell.length_b   1.000
_cell.length_c   1.000
_cell.angle_alpha   90.00
_cell.angle_beta   90.00
_cell.angle_gamma   90.00
#
_symmetry.space_group_name_H-M   'P 1'
#
loop_
_entity.id
_entity.type
_entity.pdbx_description
1 polymer ?
#
loop_
_entity_poly.entity_id
_entity_poly.type
_entity_poly.pdbx_seq_one_letter_code
_entity_poly.pdbx_strand_id
1 'polypeptide(L)'
;MILTGHRTWIFEQKPVILSTGTVSGPFEANGAIAEDFDLLHADLWLGQDSYEKAHKILFEEACQKAMEKGGIQKDQVQFILAGDLINQITLTSFASRTIGAPYFSLFGACSTSMEGLALGAYIVNTKGAKYLLTGASSHAIRRLLSSITLSIKSIPSCLPTSLMTVLHAFAYSSVSNLSLCI
;
A
#
# COMPACT_ATOMS: atom_id res chain seq x y z
N MET A 1 -13.49 20.85 -5.85
CA MET A 1 -13.80 19.57 -5.16
C MET A 1 -15.16 19.75 -4.53
N ILE A 2 -16.05 18.78 -4.68
CA ILE A 2 -17.44 18.93 -4.24
C ILE A 2 -17.79 17.76 -3.30
N LEU A 3 -18.30 18.07 -2.11
CA LEU A 3 -18.95 17.08 -1.25
C LEU A 3 -20.37 16.86 -1.80
N THR A 4 -20.67 15.64 -2.21
CA THR A 4 -21.98 15.26 -2.75
C THR A 4 -22.68 14.31 -1.80
N GLY A 5 -23.92 14.64 -1.43
CA GLY A 5 -24.62 13.94 -0.36
C GLY A 5 -23.93 14.20 0.99
N HIS A 6 -23.75 13.14 1.79
CA HIS A 6 -23.24 13.27 3.15
C HIS A 6 -21.75 12.93 3.31
N ARG A 7 -21.19 12.04 2.48
CA ARG A 7 -19.87 11.42 2.71
C ARG A 7 -19.08 11.09 1.43
N THR A 8 -19.44 11.68 0.28
CA THR A 8 -18.80 11.36 -1.00
C THR A 8 -18.06 12.58 -1.55
N TRP A 9 -16.78 12.42 -1.88
CA TRP A 9 -15.99 13.44 -2.55
C TRP A 9 -15.96 13.23 -4.06
N ILE A 10 -16.27 14.28 -4.81
CA ILE A 10 -16.07 14.34 -6.25
C ILE A 10 -14.83 15.20 -6.53
N PHE A 11 -13.83 14.56 -7.15
CA PHE A 11 -12.55 15.18 -7.49
C PHE A 11 -12.60 15.81 -8.88
N GLU A 12 -12.41 17.13 -8.95
CA GLU A 12 -12.36 17.88 -10.21
C GLU A 12 -11.07 17.60 -10.98
N GLN A 13 -9.94 17.48 -10.27
CA GLN A 13 -8.62 17.26 -10.87
C GLN A 13 -8.39 15.79 -11.23
N LYS A 14 -9.34 14.90 -10.92
CA LYS A 14 -9.32 13.46 -11.23
C LYS A 14 -7.97 12.81 -10.91
N PRO A 15 -7.55 12.76 -9.63
CA PRO A 15 -6.32 12.08 -9.24
C PRO A 15 -6.35 10.64 -9.72
N VAL A 16 -5.21 10.13 -10.18
CA VAL A 16 -5.08 8.77 -10.72
C VAL A 16 -4.08 7.95 -9.92
N ILE A 17 -4.21 6.63 -9.98
CA ILE A 17 -3.22 5.71 -9.45
C ILE A 17 -2.15 5.50 -10.53
N LEU A 18 -0.91 5.89 -10.25
CA LEU A 18 0.20 5.78 -11.20
C LEU A 18 0.63 4.33 -11.36
N SER A 19 0.81 3.67 -10.23
CA SER A 19 1.39 2.35 -10.11
C SER A 19 1.02 1.75 -8.77
N THR A 20 1.10 0.42 -8.73
CA THR A 20 0.85 -0.38 -7.53
C THR A 20 2.06 -1.26 -7.25
N GLY A 21 2.31 -1.54 -5.97
CA GLY A 21 3.32 -2.48 -5.52
C GLY A 21 2.70 -3.51 -4.60
N THR A 22 2.74 -4.79 -4.98
CA THR A 22 2.14 -5.90 -4.21
C THR A 22 3.20 -6.93 -3.84
N VAL A 23 3.43 -7.13 -2.54
CA VAL A 23 4.41 -8.10 -2.03
C VAL A 23 3.72 -9.07 -1.11
N SER A 24 4.00 -10.37 -1.27
CA SER A 24 3.40 -11.39 -0.44
C SER A 24 4.27 -12.58 -0.09
N GLY A 25 3.73 -13.48 0.74
CA GLY A 25 4.45 -14.62 1.30
C GLY A 25 4.17 -15.93 0.57
N PRO A 26 4.68 -17.05 1.14
CA PRO A 26 4.61 -18.35 0.49
C PRO A 26 3.18 -18.91 0.45
N PHE A 27 2.29 -18.50 1.37
CA PHE A 27 0.90 -18.94 1.32
C PHE A 27 0.19 -18.35 0.10
N GLU A 28 0.32 -17.04 -0.12
CA GLU A 28 -0.29 -16.35 -1.25
C GLU A 28 0.34 -16.76 -2.58
N ALA A 29 1.61 -17.15 -2.57
CA ALA A 29 2.28 -17.75 -3.73
C ALA A 29 1.63 -19.07 -4.18
N ASN A 30 1.00 -19.81 -3.28
CA ASN A 30 0.23 -21.02 -3.60
C ASN A 30 -1.26 -20.73 -3.84
N GLY A 31 -1.66 -19.47 -3.82
CA GLY A 31 -3.04 -19.02 -4.03
C GLY A 31 -3.41 -18.87 -5.50
N ALA A 32 -4.70 -18.68 -5.76
CA ALA A 32 -5.24 -18.55 -7.13
C ALA A 32 -4.88 -17.22 -7.83
N ILE A 33 -4.27 -16.27 -7.10
CA ILE A 33 -3.91 -14.93 -7.59
C ILE A 33 -2.41 -14.65 -7.47
N ALA A 34 -1.57 -15.70 -7.43
CA ALA A 34 -0.12 -15.56 -7.30
C ALA A 34 0.49 -14.64 -8.39
N GLU A 35 -0.05 -14.69 -9.60
CA GLU A 35 0.41 -13.89 -10.75
C GLU A 35 0.11 -12.39 -10.62
N ASP A 36 -0.77 -11.98 -9.71
CA ASP A 36 -1.11 -10.56 -9.46
C ASP A 36 -0.13 -9.88 -8.48
N PHE A 37 0.80 -10.63 -7.88
CA PHE A 37 1.81 -10.10 -6.97
C PHE A 37 3.09 -9.71 -7.72
N ASP A 38 3.66 -8.55 -7.38
CA ASP A 38 4.93 -8.09 -7.93
C ASP A 38 6.14 -8.85 -7.35
N LEU A 39 6.01 -9.35 -6.12
CA LEU A 39 7.03 -10.16 -5.46
C LEU A 39 6.39 -11.15 -4.50
N LEU A 40 6.83 -12.41 -4.58
CA LEU A 40 6.42 -13.49 -3.70
C LEU A 40 7.64 -14.06 -2.99
N HIS A 41 7.62 -14.03 -1.66
CA HIS A 41 8.69 -14.58 -0.84
C HIS A 41 8.44 -16.04 -0.52
N ALA A 42 9.50 -16.84 -0.58
CA ALA A 42 9.46 -18.25 -0.20
C ALA A 42 9.50 -18.46 1.33
N ASP A 43 9.98 -17.46 2.08
CA ASP A 43 10.12 -17.51 3.54
C ASP A 43 9.35 -16.36 4.20
N LEU A 44 8.60 -16.67 5.25
CA LEU A 44 7.84 -15.71 6.05
C LEU A 44 8.75 -14.78 6.88
N TRP A 45 9.94 -15.25 7.24
CA TRP A 45 10.88 -14.51 8.08
C TRP A 45 11.78 -13.57 7.29
N LEU A 46 11.89 -13.75 5.97
CA LEU A 46 12.77 -12.94 5.11
C LEU A 46 14.22 -12.89 5.63
N GLY A 47 14.66 -13.99 6.24
CA GLY A 47 15.96 -14.08 6.91
C GLY A 47 16.16 -13.10 8.09
N GLN A 48 15.08 -12.57 8.68
CA GLN A 48 15.14 -11.62 9.79
C GLN A 48 15.02 -12.29 11.17
N ASP A 49 15.63 -11.66 12.17
CA ASP A 49 15.61 -12.16 13.56
C ASP A 49 14.24 -12.02 14.25
N SER A 50 13.34 -11.20 13.69
CA SER A 50 12.01 -10.97 14.25
C SER A 50 10.99 -10.69 13.17
N TYR A 51 9.73 -10.95 13.48
CA TYR A 51 8.62 -10.75 12.55
C TYR A 51 8.35 -9.28 12.27
N GLU A 52 8.59 -8.41 13.26
CA GLU A 52 8.55 -6.96 13.10
C GLU A 52 9.53 -6.51 12.01
N LYS A 53 10.75 -7.07 12.01
CA LYS A 53 11.76 -6.77 10.98
C LYS A 53 11.32 -7.30 9.62
N ALA A 54 10.78 -8.52 9.54
CA ALA A 54 10.27 -9.10 8.30
C ALA A 54 9.13 -8.27 7.70
N HIS A 55 8.12 -7.93 8.50
CA HIS A 55 6.98 -7.12 8.07
C HIS A 55 7.40 -5.72 7.62
N LYS A 56 8.33 -5.09 8.34
CA LYS A 56 8.92 -3.82 7.90
C LYS A 56 9.52 -3.95 6.48
N ILE A 57 10.27 -5.01 6.20
CA ILE A 57 10.84 -5.27 4.86
C ILE A 57 9.76 -5.48 3.81
N LEU A 58 8.72 -6.27 4.09
CA LEU A 58 7.62 -6.47 3.14
C LEU A 58 6.99 -5.14 2.70
N PHE A 59 6.77 -4.23 3.64
CA PHE A 59 6.19 -2.93 3.31
C PHE A 59 7.19 -2.04 2.55
N GLU A 60 8.47 -2.05 2.94
CA GLU A 60 9.54 -1.35 2.20
C GLU A 60 9.60 -1.81 0.74
N GLU A 61 9.57 -3.11 0.50
CA GLU A 61 9.60 -3.70 -0.85
C GLU A 61 8.33 -3.38 -1.64
N ALA A 62 7.16 -3.40 -1.01
CA ALA A 62 5.91 -3.01 -1.68
C ALA A 62 5.93 -1.55 -2.13
N CYS A 63 6.41 -0.64 -1.28
CA CYS A 63 6.63 0.75 -1.66
C CYS A 63 7.66 0.87 -2.79
N GLN A 64 8.75 0.10 -2.72
CA GLN A 64 9.77 0.10 -3.76
C GLN A 64 9.22 -0.39 -5.10
N LYS A 65 8.44 -1.47 -5.14
CA LYS A 65 7.81 -1.97 -6.37
C LYS A 65 6.85 -0.96 -6.99
N ALA A 66 6.07 -0.28 -6.16
CA ALA A 66 5.19 0.79 -6.63
C ALA A 66 6.01 1.92 -7.28
N MET A 67 7.08 2.38 -6.63
CA MET A 67 7.98 3.42 -7.15
C MET A 67 8.68 3.00 -8.45
N GLU A 68 9.24 1.77 -8.49
CA GLU A 68 9.90 1.20 -9.67
C GLU A 68 8.96 1.17 -10.88
N LYS A 69 7.74 0.63 -10.71
CA LYS A 69 6.72 0.57 -11.77
C LYS A 69 6.24 1.95 -12.22
N GLY A 70 6.25 2.92 -11.30
CA GLY A 70 5.89 4.32 -11.59
C GLY A 70 7.03 5.15 -12.19
N GLY A 71 8.26 4.64 -12.23
CA GLY A 71 9.45 5.41 -12.61
C GLY A 71 9.73 6.58 -11.65
N ILE A 72 9.33 6.45 -10.38
CA ILE A 72 9.42 7.50 -9.36
C ILE A 72 10.61 7.22 -8.45
N GLN A 73 11.44 8.23 -8.24
CA GLN A 73 12.53 8.17 -7.28
C GLN A 73 12.04 8.54 -5.87
N LYS A 74 12.73 8.00 -4.88
CA LYS A 74 12.38 8.10 -3.46
C LYS A 74 12.26 9.55 -2.96
N ASP A 75 13.10 10.44 -3.46
CA ASP A 75 13.13 11.89 -3.18
C ASP A 75 11.94 12.66 -3.77
N GLN A 76 11.24 12.09 -4.76
CA GLN A 76 10.06 12.68 -5.36
C GLN A 76 8.78 12.42 -4.55
N VAL A 77 8.80 11.46 -3.63
CA VAL A 77 7.65 11.13 -2.78
C VAL A 77 7.54 12.17 -1.66
N GLN A 78 6.42 12.90 -1.64
CA GLN A 78 6.22 14.00 -0.69
C GLN A 78 5.57 13.56 0.61
N PHE A 79 4.72 12.53 0.56
CA PHE A 79 4.03 12.00 1.73
C PHE A 79 3.83 10.49 1.61
N ILE A 80 3.78 9.83 2.76
CA ILE A 80 3.36 8.44 2.92
C ILE A 80 2.12 8.42 3.81
N LEU A 81 1.03 7.86 3.30
CA LEU A 81 -0.23 7.66 4.02
C LEU A 81 -0.42 6.16 4.21
N ALA A 82 0.02 5.63 5.35
CA ALA A 82 0.02 4.18 5.53
C ALA A 82 -0.24 3.74 6.96
N GLY A 83 -0.64 2.48 7.10
CA GLY A 83 -0.84 1.88 8.40
C GLY A 83 -0.77 0.36 8.39
N ASP A 84 -0.68 -0.17 9.60
CA ASP A 84 -0.70 -1.59 9.89
C ASP A 84 -1.51 -1.85 11.17
N LEU A 85 -1.80 -3.12 11.41
CA LEU A 85 -2.58 -3.57 12.58
C LEU A 85 -1.71 -3.93 13.79
N ILE A 86 -0.38 -3.79 13.69
CA ILE A 86 0.56 -4.33 14.65
C ILE A 86 1.15 -3.22 15.53
N ASN A 87 1.08 -3.43 16.84
CA ASN A 87 1.80 -2.64 17.83
C ASN A 87 1.68 -1.11 17.62
N GLN A 88 0.44 -0.61 17.46
CA GLN A 88 0.17 0.82 17.25
C GLN A 88 0.93 1.42 16.04
N ILE A 89 0.97 0.70 14.91
CA ILE A 89 1.48 1.23 13.63
C ILE A 89 3.01 1.43 13.63
N THR A 90 3.69 0.68 14.51
CA THR A 90 5.14 0.81 14.70
C THR A 90 5.92 0.41 13.45
N LEU A 91 5.47 -0.60 12.72
CA LEU A 91 6.23 -1.23 11.64
C LEU A 91 6.22 -0.37 10.37
N THR A 92 5.04 0.10 9.97
CA THR A 92 4.90 1.06 8.87
C THR A 92 5.55 2.40 9.19
N SER A 93 5.61 2.82 10.47
CA SER A 93 6.40 3.98 10.88
C SER A 93 7.90 3.79 10.65
N PHE A 94 8.46 2.64 11.08
CA PHE A 94 9.88 2.34 10.83
C PHE A 94 10.20 2.19 9.34
N ALA A 95 9.33 1.52 8.58
CA ALA A 95 9.49 1.39 7.14
C ALA A 95 9.41 2.76 6.44
N SER A 96 8.47 3.62 6.83
CA SER A 96 8.35 4.98 6.30
C SER A 96 9.59 5.82 6.59
N ARG A 97 10.20 5.65 7.77
CA ARG A 97 11.48 6.27 8.11
C ARG A 97 12.60 5.80 7.17
N THR A 98 12.64 4.51 6.83
CA THR A 98 13.58 3.99 5.82
C THR A 98 13.29 4.60 4.45
N ILE A 99 12.02 4.79 4.09
CA ILE A 99 11.60 5.42 2.82
C ILE A 99 11.95 6.92 2.79
N GLY A 100 12.08 7.56 3.95
CA GLY A 100 12.64 8.92 4.06
C GLY A 100 11.69 10.04 3.66
N ALA A 101 10.39 9.78 3.55
CA ALA A 101 9.37 10.78 3.27
C ALA A 101 8.49 11.05 4.50
N PRO A 102 7.91 12.26 4.64
CA PRO A 102 6.95 12.59 5.70
C PRO A 102 5.80 11.58 5.78
N TYR A 103 5.51 11.11 6.99
CA TYR A 103 4.59 10.00 7.23
C TYR A 103 3.34 10.44 8.00
N PHE A 104 2.18 10.13 7.44
CA PHE A 104 0.88 10.22 8.10
C PHE A 104 0.41 8.81 8.46
N SER A 105 0.30 8.56 9.76
CA SER A 105 -0.13 7.28 10.28
C SER A 105 -1.64 7.14 10.19
N LEU A 106 -2.11 6.03 9.60
CA LEU A 106 -3.52 5.71 9.43
C LEU A 106 -3.91 4.45 10.20
N PHE A 107 -5.12 4.44 10.75
CA PHE A 107 -5.63 3.32 11.54
C PHE A 107 -7.12 3.08 11.27
N GLY A 108 -7.41 2.44 10.14
CA GLY A 108 -8.75 2.00 9.74
C GLY A 108 -8.92 0.48 9.79
N ALA A 109 -8.00 -0.25 10.42
CA ALA A 109 -7.91 -1.70 10.29
C ALA A 109 -7.86 -2.15 8.82
N CYS A 110 -8.78 -3.01 8.37
CA CYS A 110 -8.84 -3.47 6.98
C CYS A 110 -9.13 -2.34 5.96
N SER A 111 -9.79 -1.26 6.38
CA SER A 111 -10.12 -0.15 5.49
C SER A 111 -8.98 0.85 5.31
N THR A 112 -7.86 0.69 6.03
CA THR A 112 -6.67 1.59 5.96
C THR A 112 -6.20 1.79 4.52
N SER A 113 -6.30 0.76 3.68
CA SER A 113 -5.98 0.89 2.26
C SER A 113 -6.85 1.91 1.53
N MET A 114 -8.16 1.89 1.76
CA MET A 114 -9.11 2.82 1.10
C MET A 114 -9.03 4.21 1.75
N GLU A 115 -8.78 4.26 3.05
CA GLU A 115 -8.56 5.50 3.77
C GLU A 115 -7.35 6.27 3.21
N GLY A 116 -6.22 5.59 3.02
CA GLY A 116 -5.01 6.18 2.42
C GLY A 116 -5.23 6.66 1.00
N LEU A 117 -5.97 5.89 0.17
CA LEU A 117 -6.33 6.31 -1.18
C LEU A 117 -7.28 7.52 -1.19
N ALA A 118 -8.28 7.55 -0.32
CA ALA A 118 -9.23 8.66 -0.26
C ALA A 118 -8.55 9.96 0.18
N LEU A 119 -7.75 9.91 1.25
CA LEU A 119 -7.00 11.05 1.76
C LEU A 119 -5.87 11.47 0.79
N GLY A 120 -5.20 10.50 0.19
CA GLY A 120 -4.18 10.74 -0.83
C GLY A 120 -4.76 11.45 -2.04
N ALA A 121 -5.88 10.94 -2.57
CA ALA A 121 -6.62 11.58 -3.66
C ALA A 121 -7.05 13.01 -3.30
N TYR A 122 -7.44 13.26 -2.05
CA TYR A 122 -7.77 14.60 -1.55
C TYR A 122 -6.56 15.55 -1.60
N ILE A 123 -5.40 15.13 -1.06
CA ILE A 123 -4.17 15.94 -1.03
C ILE A 123 -3.70 16.25 -2.45
N VAL A 124 -3.72 15.24 -3.32
CA VAL A 124 -3.35 15.36 -4.74
C VAL A 124 -4.31 16.30 -5.47
N ASN A 125 -5.63 16.12 -5.28
CA ASN A 125 -6.63 16.96 -5.92
C ASN A 125 -6.53 18.44 -5.50
N THR A 126 -6.07 18.72 -4.28
CA THR A 126 -5.87 20.09 -3.75
C THR A 126 -4.49 20.67 -4.07
N LYS A 127 -3.67 19.98 -4.88
CA LYS A 127 -2.29 20.36 -5.22
C LYS A 127 -1.33 20.39 -4.03
N GLY A 128 -1.67 19.71 -2.93
CA GLY A 128 -0.80 19.56 -1.75
C GLY A 128 0.37 18.60 -1.98
N ALA A 129 0.24 17.68 -2.94
CA ALA A 129 1.31 16.79 -3.36
C ALA A 129 1.20 16.44 -4.85
N LYS A 130 2.34 16.29 -5.52
CA LYS A 130 2.44 15.76 -6.89
C LYS A 130 2.51 14.22 -6.87
N TYR A 131 3.34 13.67 -5.99
CA TYR A 131 3.47 12.24 -5.76
C TYR A 131 3.38 11.93 -4.27
N LEU A 132 2.57 10.94 -3.93
CA LEU A 132 2.49 10.37 -2.59
C LEU A 132 2.36 8.86 -2.67
N LEU A 133 2.81 8.20 -1.62
CA LEU A 133 2.59 6.77 -1.39
C LEU A 133 1.41 6.60 -0.42
N THR A 134 0.55 5.65 -0.71
CA THR A 134 -0.43 5.11 0.24
C THR A 134 -0.20 3.63 0.38
N GLY A 135 -0.51 3.05 1.54
CA GLY A 135 -0.43 1.61 1.65
C GLY A 135 -0.96 1.04 2.95
N ALA A 136 -1.15 -0.27 2.93
CA ALA A 136 -1.49 -1.05 4.10
C ALA A 136 -0.59 -2.29 4.15
N SER A 137 -0.26 -2.73 5.36
CA SER A 137 0.51 -3.94 5.52
C SER A 137 0.00 -4.83 6.66
N SER A 138 0.14 -6.13 6.48
CA SER A 138 -0.18 -7.13 7.51
C SER A 138 0.77 -8.33 7.38
N HIS A 139 1.21 -8.84 8.53
CA HIS A 139 2.03 -10.05 8.62
C HIS A 139 1.43 -10.95 9.70
N ALA A 140 0.75 -12.01 9.26
CA ALA A 140 0.02 -12.90 10.14
C ALA A 140 0.82 -14.17 10.42
N ILE A 141 1.09 -14.41 11.70
CA ILE A 141 1.77 -15.61 12.22
C ILE A 141 0.86 -16.54 13.01
N ARG A 142 -0.24 -15.97 13.48
CA ARG A 142 -1.26 -16.68 14.24
C ARG A 142 -2.59 -16.44 13.54
N ARG A 143 -3.43 -17.49 13.53
CA ARG A 143 -4.75 -17.52 12.89
C ARG A 143 -5.61 -16.36 13.41
N LEU A 144 -5.55 -15.23 12.72
CA LEU A 144 -6.33 -14.04 12.98
C LEU A 144 -7.02 -13.67 11.68
N LEU A 145 -8.34 -13.47 11.77
CA LEU A 145 -9.23 -13.17 10.66
C LEU A 145 -8.93 -11.74 10.16
N SER A 146 -7.95 -11.57 9.28
CA SER A 146 -7.78 -10.32 8.54
C SER A 146 -7.77 -10.58 7.05
N SER A 147 -8.96 -10.47 6.45
CA SER A 147 -9.16 -10.48 5.01
C SER A 147 -9.00 -9.05 4.49
N ILE A 148 -7.95 -8.79 3.69
CA ILE A 148 -7.81 -7.57 2.89
C ILE A 148 -7.37 -8.01 1.50
N THR A 149 -8.32 -8.07 0.57
CA THR A 149 -8.04 -8.24 -0.86
C THR A 149 -8.39 -6.93 -1.53
N LEU A 150 -7.49 -6.39 -2.36
CA LEU A 150 -7.83 -5.26 -3.20
C LEU A 150 -7.18 -5.42 -4.57
N SER A 151 -7.97 -5.80 -5.56
CA SER A 151 -7.55 -5.85 -6.95
C SER A 151 -7.61 -4.43 -7.54
N ILE A 152 -6.50 -3.69 -7.45
CA ILE A 152 -6.34 -2.44 -8.19
C ILE A 152 -5.72 -2.78 -9.54
N LYS A 153 -6.56 -2.87 -10.57
CA LYS A 153 -6.07 -2.92 -11.95
C LYS A 153 -5.39 -1.58 -12.25
N SER A 154 -4.09 -1.61 -12.51
CA SER A 154 -3.34 -0.43 -12.94
C SER A 154 -3.97 0.14 -14.22
N ILE A 155 -4.15 1.46 -14.24
CA ILE A 155 -4.63 2.18 -15.41
C ILE A 155 -3.43 2.28 -16.38
N PRO A 156 -3.60 2.06 -17.69
CA PRO A 156 -2.49 2.01 -18.64
C PRO A 156 -1.57 3.24 -18.55
N SER A 157 -0.27 3.00 -18.75
CA SER A 157 0.87 3.92 -18.65
C SER A 157 0.88 5.14 -19.59
N CYS A 158 -0.24 5.42 -20.26
CA CYS A 158 -0.38 6.42 -21.32
C CYS A 158 -1.07 7.71 -20.87
N LEU A 159 -1.18 7.97 -19.56
CA LEU A 159 -1.74 9.22 -19.03
C LEU A 159 -0.64 10.30 -18.94
N PRO A 160 -0.92 11.55 -19.35
CA PRO A 160 0.09 12.60 -19.35
C PRO A 160 0.64 12.82 -17.93
N THR A 161 1.98 12.87 -17.82
CA THR A 161 2.75 13.12 -16.58
C THR A 161 2.44 14.45 -15.87
N SER A 162 1.53 15.25 -16.42
CA SER A 162 0.95 16.45 -15.80
C SER A 162 -0.18 16.15 -14.80
N LEU A 163 -0.67 14.91 -14.72
CA LEU A 163 -1.68 14.49 -13.76
C LEU A 163 -1.03 14.12 -12.43
N MET A 164 -1.41 14.81 -11.36
CA MET A 164 -0.94 14.53 -10.00
C MET A 164 -1.40 13.12 -9.59
N THR A 165 -0.50 12.35 -8.98
CA THR A 165 -0.59 10.88 -9.01
C THR A 165 -0.36 10.23 -7.65
N VAL A 166 -1.10 9.16 -7.41
CA VAL A 166 -1.02 8.34 -6.19
C VAL A 166 -0.31 7.02 -6.52
N LEU A 167 0.69 6.65 -5.72
CA LEU A 167 1.30 5.32 -5.75
C LEU A 167 0.70 4.49 -4.61
N HIS A 168 0.33 3.24 -4.85
CA HIS A 168 -0.34 2.42 -3.83
C HIS A 168 0.40 1.11 -3.55
N ALA A 169 0.77 0.87 -2.29
CA ALA A 169 1.58 -0.26 -1.86
C ALA A 169 0.79 -1.20 -0.93
N PHE A 170 0.89 -2.50 -1.18
CA PHE A 170 0.30 -3.56 -0.39
C PHE A 170 1.35 -4.61 -0.03
N ALA A 171 1.43 -4.93 1.25
CA ALA A 171 2.27 -5.98 1.78
C ALA A 171 1.44 -6.93 2.65
N TYR A 172 1.36 -8.20 2.28
CA TYR A 172 0.53 -9.17 2.99
C TYR A 172 1.22 -10.53 3.12
N SER A 173 1.12 -11.20 4.26
CA SER A 173 1.67 -12.56 4.39
C SER A 173 0.93 -13.37 5.45
N SER A 174 0.59 -14.63 5.14
CA SER A 174 -0.20 -15.53 6.01
C SER A 174 0.36 -16.96 6.09
N VAL A 175 -0.14 -17.75 7.06
CA VAL A 175 0.29 -19.13 7.36
C VAL A 175 -0.84 -20.18 7.25
N SER A 176 -2.08 -19.88 6.82
CA SER A 176 -3.16 -20.89 6.85
C SER A 176 -4.35 -20.73 5.88
N ASN A 177 -4.99 -21.87 5.55
CA ASN A 177 -6.16 -22.10 4.68
C ASN A 177 -7.47 -21.38 5.09
N LEU A 178 -7.49 -20.05 5.10
CA LEU A 178 -8.75 -19.31 4.96
C LEU A 178 -8.78 -18.69 3.57
N SER A 179 -9.89 -18.93 2.85
CA SER A 179 -10.14 -18.30 1.55
C SER A 179 -9.82 -16.81 1.60
N LEU A 180 -8.90 -16.39 0.74
CA LEU A 180 -9.01 -15.07 0.12
C LEU A 180 -10.36 -15.05 -0.60
N CYS A 181 -11.37 -14.47 0.03
CA CYS A 181 -12.56 -14.08 -0.71
C CYS A 181 -12.26 -12.73 -1.38
N ILE A 182 -12.46 -12.78 -2.68
CA ILE A 182 -12.40 -11.74 -3.71
C ILE A 182 -13.44 -10.66 -3.41
#